data_AF-A0A0P7ADU2-F1
#
_entry.id   AF-A0A0P7ADU2-F1
#
_cell.length_a   1.000
_cell.length_b   1.000
_cell.length_c   1.000
_cell.angle_alpha   90.00
_cell.angle_beta   90.00
_cell.angle_gamma   90.00
#
_symmetry.space_group_name_H-M   'P 1'
#
loop_
_entity.id
_entity.type
_entity.pdbx_description
1 polymer ?
#
loop_
_entity_poly.entity_id
_entity_poly.type
_entity_poly.pdbx_seq_one_letter_code
_entity_poly.pdbx_strand_id
1 'polypeptide(L)'
;MDFSIPKVNINKDSLTFTFFSEQQRIYKKVPDSLKNDKDFNFDFSNKAFRMESKKGIDTTYFDPELTYDRRNDHPYRNWYTRGWQTVEIDNFDFLLFASATPVIIKEKNDNVLLYVLADKNDLLEVKLVEIKLDSTDLISIERYKKYYTER
;
A
#
# COMPACT_ATOMS: atom_id res chain seq x y z
N MET A 1 3.38 -18.49 0.30
CA MET A 1 3.56 -17.17 -0.36
C MET A 1 4.60 -16.44 0.45
N ASP A 2 5.56 -15.78 -0.19
CA ASP A 2 6.53 -14.94 0.50
C ASP A 2 5.85 -13.59 0.82
N PHE A 3 5.68 -13.31 2.10
CA PHE A 3 5.12 -12.05 2.60
C PHE A 3 6.22 -11.08 3.06
N SER A 4 7.48 -11.37 2.75
CA SER A 4 8.60 -10.53 3.13
C SER A 4 8.46 -9.13 2.55
N ILE A 5 8.60 -8.14 3.44
CA ILE A 5 8.53 -6.74 3.06
C ILE A 5 9.91 -6.29 2.57
N PRO A 6 10.03 -5.57 1.45
CA PRO A 6 11.31 -5.04 1.00
C PRO A 6 11.92 -4.06 2.01
N LYS A 7 13.25 -4.02 2.04
CA LYS A 7 14.01 -2.92 2.64
C LYS A 7 14.02 -1.73 1.70
N VAL A 8 13.92 -0.52 2.23
CA VAL A 8 13.88 0.73 1.47
C VAL A 8 15.07 1.59 1.84
N ASN A 9 15.69 2.21 0.83
CA ASN A 9 16.77 3.17 1.03
C ASN A 9 16.61 4.36 0.08
N ILE A 10 16.79 5.58 0.59
CA ILE A 10 16.83 6.81 -0.19
C ILE A 10 18.28 7.28 -0.26
N ASN A 11 18.81 7.36 -1.48
CA ASN A 11 20.10 7.98 -1.77
C ASN A 11 19.89 9.33 -2.44
N LYS A 12 20.98 10.08 -2.65
CA LYS A 12 20.95 11.42 -3.27
C LYS A 12 20.15 11.45 -4.58
N ASP A 13 20.28 10.42 -5.41
CA ASP A 13 19.74 10.41 -6.78
C ASP A 13 18.70 9.29 -7.03
N SER A 14 18.49 8.40 -6.06
CA SER A 14 17.66 7.21 -6.26
C SER A 14 16.92 6.76 -5.02
N LEU A 15 15.81 6.05 -5.25
CA LEU A 15 15.09 5.28 -4.26
C LEU A 15 15.26 3.79 -4.60
N THR A 16 15.76 3.01 -3.66
CA THR A 16 16.07 1.58 -3.86
C THR A 16 15.23 0.70 -2.94
N PHE A 17 14.64 -0.35 -3.51
CA PHE A 17 13.96 -1.42 -2.78
C PHE A 17 14.75 -2.72 -2.93
N THR A 18 15.11 -3.35 -1.81
CA THR A 18 15.85 -4.62 -1.78
C THR A 18 14.96 -5.73 -1.23
N PHE A 19 14.80 -6.81 -2.01
CA PHE A 19 13.98 -7.97 -1.67
C PHE A 19 14.79 -9.07 -0.98
N PHE A 20 14.11 -10.04 -0.37
CA PHE A 20 14.74 -11.17 0.33
C PHE A 20 15.67 -12.00 -0.58
N SER A 21 15.40 -12.04 -1.89
CA SER A 21 16.23 -12.69 -2.91
C SER A 21 17.40 -11.84 -3.42
N GLU A 22 17.72 -10.72 -2.76
CA GLU A 22 18.69 -9.71 -3.19
C GLU A 22 18.37 -9.04 -4.53
N GLN A 23 17.20 -9.31 -5.11
CA GLN A 23 16.69 -8.51 -6.22
C GLN A 23 16.52 -7.06 -5.76
N GLN A 24 16.84 -6.13 -6.65
CA GLN A 24 16.73 -4.70 -6.39
C GLN A 24 15.83 -4.05 -7.43
N ARG A 25 14.97 -3.14 -6.97
CA ARG A 25 14.26 -2.18 -7.84
C ARG A 25 14.76 -0.79 -7.53
N ILE A 26 15.23 -0.09 -8.55
CA ILE A 26 15.81 1.25 -8.43
C ILE A 26 14.90 2.21 -9.19
N TYR A 27 14.43 3.23 -8.48
CA TYR A 27 13.60 4.32 -8.99
C TYR A 27 14.41 5.62 -8.93
N LYS A 28 14.03 6.61 -9.74
CA LYS A 28 14.55 7.97 -9.58
C LYS A 28 14.21 8.51 -8.19
N LYS A 29 15.00 9.47 -7.70
CA LYS A 29 14.68 10.21 -6.48
C LYS A 29 13.24 10.74 -6.55
N VAL A 30 12.51 10.52 -5.47
CA VAL A 30 11.18 11.08 -5.25
C VAL A 30 11.29 12.59 -5.01
N PRO A 31 10.39 13.43 -5.55
CA PRO A 31 10.35 14.85 -5.22
C PRO A 31 10.21 15.10 -3.71
N ASP A 32 11.00 16.04 -3.17
CA ASP A 32 10.92 16.43 -1.74
C ASP A 32 9.54 17.01 -1.37
N SER A 33 8.73 17.44 -2.35
CA SER A 33 7.34 17.85 -2.15
C SER A 33 6.41 16.74 -1.65
N LEU A 34 6.86 15.47 -1.75
CA LEU A 34 6.12 14.31 -1.24
C LEU A 34 6.45 13.96 0.22
N LYS A 35 7.31 14.73 0.89
CA LYS A 35 7.55 14.59 2.32
C LYS A 35 6.34 15.09 3.13
N ASN A 36 6.08 14.44 4.26
CA ASN A 36 5.15 14.96 5.24
C ASN A 36 5.85 15.86 6.26
N ASP A 37 5.04 16.57 7.02
CA ASP A 37 5.49 17.22 8.25
C ASP A 37 5.80 16.14 9.29
N LYS A 38 6.73 16.42 10.21
CA LYS A 38 7.25 15.43 11.18
C LYS A 38 6.20 14.81 12.10
N ASP A 39 5.05 15.46 12.25
CA ASP A 39 3.98 15.03 13.15
C ASP A 39 2.88 14.21 12.43
N PHE A 40 3.03 13.97 11.12
CA PHE A 40 2.08 13.14 10.38
C PHE A 40 2.14 11.69 10.86
N ASN A 41 0.99 11.16 11.24
CA ASN A 41 0.84 9.75 11.57
C ASN A 41 -0.49 9.25 11.02
N PHE A 42 -0.44 8.26 10.14
CA PHE A 42 -1.62 7.67 9.56
C PHE A 42 -1.68 6.17 9.83
N ASP A 43 -2.72 5.77 10.58
CA ASP A 43 -2.94 4.38 10.95
C ASP A 43 -3.93 3.70 10.00
N PHE A 44 -3.43 2.69 9.29
CA PHE A 44 -4.23 1.82 8.41
C PHE A 44 -4.92 0.68 9.16
N SER A 45 -4.47 0.33 10.37
CA SER A 45 -4.79 -0.94 11.02
C SER A 45 -6.30 -1.13 11.25
N ASN A 46 -6.81 -2.29 10.84
CA ASN A 46 -8.22 -2.68 10.93
C ASN A 46 -9.20 -1.73 10.23
N LYS A 47 -8.76 -1.07 9.15
CA LYS A 47 -9.59 -0.15 8.36
C LYS A 47 -9.71 -0.60 6.92
N ALA A 48 -10.84 -0.24 6.31
CA ALA A 48 -11.06 -0.40 4.88
C ALA A 48 -11.01 0.95 4.18
N PHE A 49 -10.42 0.95 2.99
CA PHE A 49 -10.29 2.13 2.17
C PHE A 49 -10.77 1.84 0.76
N ARG A 50 -11.53 2.80 0.21
CA ARG A 50 -11.76 2.94 -1.21
C ARG A 50 -10.59 3.74 -1.79
N MET A 51 -9.89 3.13 -2.75
CA MET A 51 -8.74 3.70 -3.43
C MET A 51 -9.17 4.19 -4.81
N GLU A 52 -9.20 5.51 -4.99
CA GLU A 52 -9.72 6.14 -6.22
C GLU A 52 -8.56 6.71 -7.05
N SER A 53 -8.48 6.32 -8.32
CA SER A 53 -7.46 6.83 -9.23
C SER A 53 -7.99 6.97 -10.65
N LYS A 54 -7.18 7.54 -11.56
CA LYS A 54 -7.50 7.56 -13.00
C LYS A 54 -7.65 6.16 -13.63
N LYS A 55 -7.17 5.10 -12.97
CA LYS A 55 -7.27 3.71 -13.45
C LYS A 55 -8.55 3.01 -13.00
N GLY A 56 -9.31 3.61 -12.07
CA GLY A 56 -10.50 3.00 -11.50
C GLY A 56 -10.55 3.13 -9.98
N ILE A 57 -11.45 2.35 -9.38
CA ILE A 57 -11.72 2.36 -7.95
C ILE A 57 -11.52 0.95 -7.42
N ASP A 58 -10.64 0.80 -6.43
CA ASP A 58 -10.41 -0.47 -5.73
C ASP A 58 -10.81 -0.37 -4.26
N THR A 59 -10.90 -1.51 -3.58
CA THR A 59 -11.14 -1.59 -2.13
C THR A 59 -10.04 -2.40 -1.47
N THR A 60 -9.46 -1.86 -0.40
CA THR A 60 -8.44 -2.56 0.38
C THR A 60 -8.81 -2.53 1.85
N TYR A 61 -8.81 -3.68 2.51
CA TYR A 61 -8.89 -3.79 3.97
C TYR A 61 -7.51 -4.12 4.52
N PHE A 62 -7.10 -3.38 5.55
CA PHE A 62 -5.81 -3.55 6.22
C PHE A 62 -6.06 -4.25 7.56
N ASP A 63 -5.63 -5.50 7.64
CA ASP A 63 -5.48 -6.24 8.89
C ASP A 63 -4.06 -5.98 9.45
N PRO A 64 -3.74 -6.30 10.72
CA PRO A 64 -2.45 -5.94 11.31
C PRO A 64 -1.20 -6.40 10.54
N GLU A 65 -1.29 -7.52 9.80
CA GLU A 65 -0.15 -8.09 9.06
C GLU A 65 -0.41 -8.19 7.55
N LEU A 66 -1.68 -8.20 7.13
CA LEU A 66 -2.10 -8.50 5.76
C LEU A 66 -3.07 -7.44 5.24
N THR A 67 -3.00 -7.17 3.94
CA THR A 67 -4.10 -6.52 3.24
C THR A 67 -4.98 -7.53 2.54
N TYR A 68 -6.24 -7.15 2.36
CA TYR A 68 -7.22 -7.85 1.55
C TYR A 68 -7.68 -6.88 0.47
N ASP A 69 -7.24 -7.11 -0.76
CA ASP A 69 -7.47 -6.25 -1.91
C ASP A 69 -8.58 -6.82 -2.78
N ARG A 70 -9.54 -5.98 -3.17
CA ARG A 70 -10.60 -6.30 -4.13
C ARG A 70 -10.61 -5.25 -5.23
N ARG A 71 -10.42 -5.73 -6.46
CA ARG A 71 -10.56 -4.92 -7.66
C ARG A 71 -12.01 -4.88 -8.10
N ASN A 72 -12.58 -3.68 -8.26
CA ASN A 72 -13.99 -3.56 -8.64
C ASN A 72 -14.23 -3.81 -10.13
N ASP A 73 -13.18 -3.73 -10.97
CA ASP A 73 -13.22 -4.00 -12.41
C ASP A 73 -13.04 -5.49 -12.76
N HIS A 74 -12.83 -6.36 -11.76
CA HIS A 74 -12.57 -7.78 -11.97
C HIS A 74 -13.88 -8.60 -11.90
N PRO A 75 -14.10 -9.57 -12.82
CA PRO A 75 -15.35 -10.34 -12.87
C PRO A 75 -15.58 -11.21 -11.62
N TYR A 76 -14.51 -11.53 -10.88
CA TYR A 76 -14.57 -12.27 -9.63
C TYR A 76 -14.33 -11.31 -8.46
N ARG A 77 -15.28 -11.25 -7.52
CA ARG A 77 -15.20 -10.46 -6.28
C ARG A 77 -14.34 -11.14 -5.20
N ASN A 78 -13.23 -11.74 -5.61
CA ASN A 78 -12.35 -12.45 -4.69
C ASN A 78 -11.36 -11.47 -4.05
N TRP A 79 -11.02 -11.75 -2.79
CA TRP A 79 -9.97 -11.02 -2.07
C TRP A 79 -8.60 -11.59 -2.44
N TYR A 80 -7.63 -10.71 -2.64
CA TYR A 80 -6.22 -11.06 -2.77
C TYR A 80 -5.47 -10.58 -1.54
N THR A 81 -4.52 -11.38 -1.04
CA THR A 81 -3.81 -11.05 0.21
C THR A 81 -2.35 -10.77 -0.02
N ARG A 82 -1.79 -9.80 0.69
CA ARG A 82 -0.35 -9.51 0.72
C ARG A 82 0.06 -8.92 2.04
N GLY A 83 1.33 -9.15 2.42
CA GLY A 83 1.92 -8.50 3.59
C GLY A 83 2.11 -7.01 3.34
N TRP A 84 1.97 -6.22 4.39
CA TRP A 84 2.23 -4.79 4.34
C TRP A 84 2.92 -4.26 5.59
N GLN A 85 3.57 -3.10 5.47
CA GLN A 85 4.00 -2.29 6.61
C GLN A 85 4.11 -0.83 6.19
N THR A 86 4.09 0.08 7.16
CA THR A 86 4.54 1.47 6.97
C THR A 86 5.96 1.67 7.48
N VAL A 87 6.72 2.53 6.81
CA VAL A 87 8.05 2.96 7.28
C VAL A 87 8.26 4.43 6.96
N GLU A 88 8.83 5.16 7.91
CA GLU A 88 9.25 6.54 7.71
C GLU A 88 10.77 6.60 7.42
N ILE A 89 11.17 7.33 6.37
CA ILE A 89 12.57 7.56 6.01
C ILE A 89 12.71 9.00 5.50
N ASP A 90 13.53 9.83 6.15
CA ASP A 90 13.76 11.23 5.75
C ASP A 90 12.45 12.05 5.56
N ASN A 91 11.48 11.85 6.46
CA ASN A 91 10.10 12.41 6.40
C ASN A 91 9.27 11.96 5.18
N PHE A 92 9.66 10.88 4.51
CA PHE A 92 8.78 10.17 3.59
C PHE A 92 8.14 8.99 4.30
N ASP A 93 6.81 8.96 4.31
CA ASP A 93 6.04 7.82 4.78
C ASP A 93 5.78 6.87 3.61
N PHE A 94 6.32 5.66 3.70
CA PHE A 94 6.11 4.62 2.70
C PHE A 94 5.09 3.60 3.19
N LEU A 95 4.14 3.25 2.33
CA LEU A 95 3.37 2.03 2.42
C LEU A 95 4.04 0.96 1.56
N LEU A 96 4.51 -0.09 2.20
CA LEU A 96 5.23 -1.18 1.55
C LEU A 96 4.36 -2.41 1.45
N PHE A 97 4.25 -2.95 0.26
CA PHE A 97 3.62 -4.24 0.01
C PHE A 97 4.67 -5.30 -0.32
N ALA A 98 4.43 -6.54 0.09
CA ALA A 98 5.23 -7.69 -0.32
C ALA A 98 5.32 -7.83 -1.86
N SER A 99 4.34 -7.31 -2.60
CA SER A 99 4.32 -7.28 -4.07
C SER A 99 5.29 -6.28 -4.71
N ALA A 100 6.15 -5.63 -3.92
CA ALA A 100 7.24 -4.79 -4.40
C ALA A 100 6.81 -3.49 -5.11
N THR A 101 5.58 -3.02 -4.87
CA THR A 101 5.10 -1.74 -5.40
C THR A 101 5.35 -0.64 -4.37
N PRO A 102 6.24 0.33 -4.63
CA PRO A 102 6.44 1.46 -3.74
C PRO A 102 5.24 2.37 -3.74
N VAL A 103 4.76 2.71 -2.55
CA VAL A 103 3.70 3.69 -2.37
C VAL A 103 4.12 4.68 -1.31
N ILE A 104 3.95 5.97 -1.62
CA ILE A 104 4.25 7.07 -0.70
C ILE A 104 2.93 7.60 -0.18
N ILE A 105 2.83 7.78 1.13
CA ILE A 105 1.69 8.34 1.83
C ILE A 105 1.94 9.83 1.99
N LYS A 106 0.97 10.66 1.61
CA LYS A 106 1.07 12.12 1.74
C LYS A 106 -0.22 12.70 2.27
N GLU A 107 -0.10 13.54 3.30
CA GLU A 107 -1.17 14.44 3.70
C GLU A 107 -1.21 15.69 2.83
N LYS A 108 -2.40 16.05 2.33
CA LYS A 108 -2.62 17.27 1.56
C LYS A 108 -4.03 17.79 1.84
N ASN A 109 -4.11 18.98 2.45
CA ASN A 109 -5.38 19.64 2.80
C ASN A 109 -6.32 18.68 3.57
N ASP A 110 -5.82 18.11 4.67
CA ASP A 110 -6.53 17.14 5.53
C ASP A 110 -6.98 15.85 4.84
N ASN A 111 -6.50 15.59 3.62
CA ASN A 111 -6.74 14.34 2.89
C ASN A 111 -5.45 13.53 2.81
N VAL A 112 -5.58 12.21 2.89
CA VAL A 112 -4.46 11.30 2.65
C VAL A 112 -4.50 10.81 1.19
N LEU A 113 -3.39 11.01 0.52
CA LEU A 113 -3.14 10.57 -0.85
C LEU A 113 -2.04 9.50 -0.83
N LEU A 114 -2.18 8.53 -1.71
CA LEU A 114 -1.13 7.58 -2.03
C LEU A 114 -0.54 7.92 -3.39
N TYR A 115 0.77 8.01 -3.46
CA TYR A 115 1.52 8.17 -4.70
C TYR A 115 2.20 6.83 -5.04
N VAL A 116 1.63 6.13 -5.99
CA VAL A 116 2.13 4.83 -6.46
C VAL A 116 3.19 5.08 -7.54
N LEU A 117 4.41 4.63 -7.30
CA LEU A 117 5.51 4.68 -8.27
C LEU A 117 5.33 3.57 -9.31
N ALA A 118 4.73 3.90 -10.45
CA ALA A 118 4.54 2.98 -11.57
C ALA A 118 5.79 2.93 -12.48
N ASP A 119 5.79 2.01 -13.44
CA ASP A 119 6.87 1.88 -14.43
C ASP A 119 7.17 3.22 -15.10
N LYS A 120 8.47 3.51 -15.31
CA LYS A 120 8.99 4.73 -15.97
C LYS A 120 8.85 6.05 -15.21
N ASN A 121 8.70 6.02 -13.87
CA ASN A 121 8.62 7.20 -12.98
C ASN A 121 7.29 7.95 -13.06
N ASP A 122 6.23 7.34 -13.59
CA ASP A 122 4.91 7.92 -13.48
C ASP A 122 4.40 7.75 -12.04
N LEU A 123 4.11 8.88 -11.40
CA LEU A 123 3.45 8.92 -10.10
C LEU A 123 1.94 8.87 -10.34
N LEU A 124 1.33 7.75 -9.97
CA LEU A 124 -0.12 7.63 -9.94
C LEU A 124 -0.60 8.14 -8.58
N GLU A 125 -1.34 9.25 -8.60
CA GLU A 125 -2.07 9.72 -7.42
C GLU A 125 -3.32 8.86 -7.22
N VAL A 126 -3.51 8.41 -5.98
CA VAL A 126 -4.64 7.61 -5.52
C VAL A 126 -5.20 8.28 -4.28
N LYS A 127 -6.46 8.68 -4.35
CA LYS A 127 -7.17 9.24 -3.20
C LYS A 127 -7.63 8.11 -2.28
N LEU A 128 -7.41 8.26 -0.98
CA LEU A 128 -7.93 7.35 0.04
C LEU A 128 -9.20 7.90 0.66
N VAL A 129 -10.22 7.05 0.69
CA VAL A 129 -11.48 7.33 1.38
C VAL A 129 -11.72 6.15 2.32
N GLU A 130 -11.71 6.40 3.63
CA GLU A 130 -12.06 5.37 4.61
C GLU A 130 -13.54 4.96 4.43
N ILE A 131 -13.80 3.67 4.45
CA ILE A 131 -15.13 3.09 4.29
C ILE A 131 -15.38 2.02 5.36
N LYS A 132 -16.66 1.66 5.55
CA LYS A 132 -17.06 0.50 6.35
C LYS A 132 -17.39 -0.65 5.42
N LEU A 133 -16.88 -1.84 5.74
CA LEU A 133 -17.28 -3.07 5.06
C LEU A 133 -18.61 -3.58 5.60
N ASP A 134 -19.37 -4.24 4.74
CA ASP A 134 -20.58 -4.95 5.16
C ASP A 134 -20.24 -6.33 5.75
N SER A 135 -21.25 -6.98 6.33
CA SER A 135 -21.09 -8.29 6.97
C SER A 135 -20.67 -9.38 5.99
N THR A 136 -21.06 -9.29 4.72
CA THR A 136 -20.70 -10.28 3.69
C THR A 136 -19.20 -10.18 3.39
N ASP A 137 -18.69 -8.96 3.25
CA ASP A 137 -17.28 -8.69 3.02
C ASP A 137 -16.42 -9.16 4.20
N LEU A 138 -16.84 -8.86 5.43
CA LEU A 138 -16.15 -9.31 6.64
C LEU A 138 -16.12 -10.84 6.76
N ILE A 139 -17.25 -11.52 6.54
CA ILE A 139 -17.30 -13.00 6.54
C ILE A 139 -16.37 -13.59 5.47
N SER A 140 -16.30 -12.96 4.29
CA SER A 140 -15.43 -13.39 3.21
C SER A 140 -13.94 -13.27 3.60
N ILE A 141 -13.55 -12.13 4.19
CA ILE A 141 -12.19 -11.91 4.69
C ILE A 141 -11.82 -12.93 5.77
N GLU A 142 -12.71 -13.19 6.73
CA GLU A 142 -12.48 -14.19 7.79
C GLU A 142 -12.31 -15.61 7.25
N ARG A 143 -13.02 -15.99 6.18
CA ARG A 143 -12.80 -17.27 5.50
C ARG A 143 -11.42 -17.32 4.85
N TYR A 144 -11.00 -16.23 4.21
CA TYR A 144 -9.68 -16.10 3.61
C TYR A 144 -8.57 -16.17 4.66
N LYS A 145 -8.74 -15.51 5.82
CA LYS A 145 -7.81 -15.58 6.96
C LYS A 145 -7.56 -17.03 7.38
N LYS A 146 -8.63 -17.79 7.66
CA LYS A 146 -8.53 -19.19 8.08
C LYS A 146 -7.75 -20.04 7.09
N TYR A 147 -8.00 -19.86 5.79
CA TYR A 147 -7.30 -20.61 4.74
C TYR A 147 -5.77 -20.38 4.75
N TYR A 148 -5.32 -19.18 5.12
CA TYR A 148 -3.90 -18.83 5.14
C TYR A 148 -3.21 -19.06 6.48
N THR A 149 -3.95 -19.03 7.61
CA THR A 149 -3.39 -19.34 8.95
C THR A 149 -3.31 -20.84 9.25
N GLU A 150 -4.11 -21.67 8.59
CA GLU A 150 -4.15 -23.14 8.81
C GLU A 150 -3.22 -23.94 7.88
N ARG A 151 -2.26 -23.27 7.22
CA ARG A 151 -1.23 -23.87 6.35
C ARG A 151 0.15 -23.67 6.91
#